data_AF-A0A0F9MEJ0-F1
#
_entry.id   AF-A0A0F9MEJ0-F1
#
_cell.length_a   1.000
_cell.length_b   1.000
_cell.length_c   1.000
_cell.angle_alpha   90.00
_cell.angle_beta   90.00
_cell.angle_gamma   90.00
#
_symmetry.space_group_name_H-M   'P 1'
#
loop_
_entity.id
_entity.type
_entity.pdbx_description
1 polymer ?
#
loop_
_entity_poly.entity_id
_entity_poly.type
_entity_poly.pdbx_seq_one_letter_code
_entity_poly.pdbx_strand_id
1 'polypeptide(L)'
;MSWKILPAIKDGDLYMGCLTCSTAEYKASMDKIICTGFGSACATKDGKTVYDGDQDYRNGNEPKTVGEIEKIAQESPDHDWRIVMYGPLHGEIYQRQGEKNWVCVESNQGFA
;
A
#
# COMPACT_ATOMS: atom_id res chain seq x y z
N MET A 1 -16.71 5.14 13.45
CA MET A 1 -15.53 5.77 14.08
C MET A 1 -15.04 6.82 13.09
N SER A 2 -14.76 8.05 13.50
CA SER A 2 -14.18 9.06 12.60
C SER A 2 -12.71 8.71 12.41
N TRP A 3 -12.33 8.33 11.20
CA TRP A 3 -10.94 8.09 10.83
C TRP A 3 -10.26 9.43 10.52
N LYS A 4 -8.93 9.48 10.65
CA LYS A 4 -8.15 10.70 10.45
C LYS A 4 -7.25 10.56 9.23
N ILE A 5 -7.20 11.62 8.44
CA ILE A 5 -6.21 11.78 7.39
C ILE A 5 -4.85 11.98 8.07
N LEU A 6 -3.90 11.12 7.75
CA LEU A 6 -2.52 11.19 8.23
C LEU A 6 -1.70 12.12 7.34
N PRO A 7 -0.68 12.81 7.88
CA PRO A 7 0.23 13.58 7.04
C PRO A 7 0.99 12.67 6.09
N ALA A 8 1.32 13.17 4.90
CA ALA A 8 2.26 12.51 4.02
C ALA A 8 3.62 12.36 4.72
N ILE A 9 4.36 11.31 4.35
CA ILE A 9 5.76 11.16 4.74
C ILE A 9 6.55 12.40 4.30
N LYS A 10 7.52 12.82 5.13
CA LYS A 10 8.32 14.02 4.83
C LYS A 10 9.30 13.73 3.70
N ASP A 11 9.67 14.79 3.00
CA ASP A 11 10.72 14.72 1.98
C ASP A 11 12.02 14.18 2.60
N GLY A 12 12.56 13.12 2.00
CA GLY A 12 13.78 12.46 2.46
C GLY A 12 13.58 11.32 3.46
N ASP A 13 12.38 11.15 4.02
CA ASP A 13 12.05 10.03 4.92
C ASP A 13 11.56 8.79 4.16
N LEU A 14 11.27 8.90 2.85
CA LEU A 14 10.92 7.76 2.01
C LEU A 14 12.14 6.85 1.82
N TYR A 15 12.07 5.63 2.36
CA TYR A 15 13.19 4.69 2.28
C TYR A 15 13.23 4.01 0.93
N MET A 16 14.33 4.19 0.22
CA MET A 16 14.58 3.56 -1.08
C MET A 16 15.42 2.28 -0.85
N GLY A 17 14.76 1.12 -0.83
CA GLY A 17 15.44 -0.16 -0.62
C GLY A 17 16.42 -0.55 -1.72
N CYS A 18 16.02 -0.40 -2.98
CA CYS A 18 16.86 -0.65 -4.16
C CYS A 18 17.17 0.66 -4.88
N LEU A 19 18.45 1.01 -5.04
CA LEU A 19 18.88 2.22 -5.80
C LEU A 19 18.67 2.10 -7.32
N THR A 20 18.42 0.89 -7.80
CA THR A 20 18.24 0.59 -9.23
C THR A 20 16.78 0.34 -9.61
N CYS A 21 15.99 -0.08 -8.62
CA CYS A 21 14.60 -0.47 -8.72
C CYS A 21 13.83 0.48 -7.82
N SER A 22 13.42 1.63 -8.33
CA SER A 22 12.63 2.59 -7.55
C SER A 22 11.23 2.04 -7.31
N THR A 23 11.04 1.32 -6.21
CA THR A 23 9.77 0.68 -5.83
C THR A 23 8.96 1.50 -4.83
N ALA A 24 9.62 2.30 -3.99
CA ALA A 24 8.97 3.18 -3.03
C ALA A 24 8.50 4.48 -3.72
N GLU A 25 7.28 4.91 -3.42
CA GLU A 25 6.67 6.10 -4.01
C GLU A 25 6.00 6.95 -2.93
N TYR A 26 6.08 8.29 -3.02
CA TYR A 26 5.31 9.20 -2.14
C TYR A 26 3.80 9.09 -2.37
N LYS A 27 3.41 8.74 -3.60
CA LYS A 27 2.03 8.41 -3.96
C LYS A 27 2.02 7.12 -4.74
N ALA A 28 1.22 6.15 -4.32
CA ALA A 28 1.15 4.88 -5.03
C ALA A 28 0.52 5.08 -6.41
N SER A 29 1.21 4.59 -7.45
CA SER A 29 0.61 4.49 -8.78
C SER A 29 -0.60 3.56 -8.76
N MET A 30 -1.63 3.86 -9.56
CA MET A 30 -2.78 2.96 -9.71
C MET A 30 -2.39 1.61 -10.32
N ASP A 31 -1.29 1.56 -11.07
CA ASP A 31 -0.77 0.33 -11.69
C ASP A 31 0.16 -0.45 -10.74
N LYS A 32 0.45 0.09 -9.55
CA LYS A 32 1.29 -0.60 -8.57
C LYS A 32 0.62 -1.88 -8.12
N ILE A 33 1.32 -3.00 -8.26
CA ILE A 33 0.86 -4.31 -7.80
C ILE A 33 0.98 -4.38 -6.28
N ILE A 34 -0.07 -4.87 -5.61
CA ILE A 34 -0.08 -5.11 -4.17
C ILE A 34 0.44 -6.53 -3.94
N CYS A 35 1.76 -6.71 -4.08
CA CYS A 35 2.45 -7.97 -3.83
C CYS A 35 3.94 -7.67 -3.61
N THR A 36 4.56 -8.21 -2.57
CA THR A 36 6.03 -8.14 -2.42
C THR A 36 6.71 -9.41 -2.93
N GLY A 37 5.97 -10.50 -3.15
CA GLY A 37 6.46 -11.82 -3.54
C GLY A 37 7.12 -12.58 -2.39
N PHE A 38 7.84 -11.85 -1.53
CA PHE A 38 8.38 -12.31 -0.26
C PHE A 38 8.12 -11.24 0.81
N GLY A 39 7.31 -11.56 1.80
CA GLY A 39 6.78 -10.59 2.78
C GLY A 39 5.26 -10.59 2.83
N SER A 40 4.69 -9.39 3.03
CA SER A 40 3.25 -9.15 3.11
C SER A 40 2.85 -7.85 2.43
N ALA A 41 1.84 -7.94 1.56
CA ALA A 41 1.20 -6.85 0.85
C ALA A 41 -0.32 -7.02 0.92
N CYS A 42 -1.01 -6.09 1.57
CA CYS A 42 -2.44 -6.19 1.80
C CYS A 42 -3.15 -4.85 1.72
N ALA A 43 -4.46 -4.89 1.47
CA ALA A 43 -5.33 -3.74 1.64
C ALA A 43 -6.23 -3.93 2.87
N THR A 44 -6.41 -2.85 3.62
CA THR A 44 -7.21 -2.84 4.83
C THR A 44 -8.32 -1.78 4.75
N LYS A 45 -9.45 -2.09 5.38
CA LYS A 45 -10.56 -1.18 5.63
C LYS A 45 -10.80 -1.11 7.14
N ASP A 46 -10.67 0.06 7.73
CA ASP A 46 -10.76 0.28 9.18
C ASP A 46 -9.85 -0.68 9.98
N GLY A 47 -8.63 -0.91 9.47
CA GLY A 47 -7.64 -1.79 10.09
C GLY A 47 -7.89 -3.29 9.92
N LYS A 48 -8.94 -3.69 9.20
CA LYS A 48 -9.21 -5.10 8.86
C LYS A 48 -8.74 -5.38 7.44
N THR A 49 -7.97 -6.44 7.26
CA THR A 49 -7.57 -6.90 5.92
C THR A 49 -8.80 -7.31 5.12
N VAL A 50 -8.95 -6.71 3.94
CA VAL A 50 -10.01 -7.05 2.97
C VAL A 50 -9.44 -7.71 1.72
N TYR A 51 -8.12 -7.60 1.52
CA TYR A 51 -7.40 -8.20 0.42
C TYR A 51 -5.95 -8.48 0.82
N ASP A 52 -5.40 -9.63 0.43
CA ASP A 52 -4.01 -10.05 0.63
C ASP A 52 -3.45 -10.51 -0.71
N GLY A 53 -2.52 -9.74 -1.28
CA GLY A 53 -2.01 -10.03 -2.60
C GLY A 53 -0.82 -10.98 -2.65
N ASP A 54 -0.09 -11.14 -1.54
CA ASP A 54 0.89 -12.23 -1.44
C ASP A 54 0.18 -13.59 -1.31
N GLN A 55 -1.00 -13.65 -0.69
CA GLN A 55 -1.83 -14.84 -0.71
C GLN A 55 -2.27 -15.22 -2.13
N ASP A 56 -2.73 -14.25 -2.93
CA ASP A 56 -3.07 -14.50 -4.33
C ASP A 56 -1.86 -15.00 -5.13
N TYR A 57 -0.71 -14.36 -4.98
CA TYR A 57 0.53 -14.80 -5.62
C TYR A 57 0.91 -16.25 -5.24
N ARG A 58 0.85 -16.60 -3.96
CA ARG A 58 1.15 -17.96 -3.46
C ARG A 58 0.17 -19.02 -3.98
N ASN A 59 -1.06 -18.63 -4.27
CA ASN A 59 -2.08 -19.49 -4.86
C ASN A 59 -1.96 -19.60 -6.39
N GLY A 60 -1.03 -18.88 -7.02
CA GLY A 60 -0.87 -18.84 -8.47
C GLY A 60 -1.83 -17.89 -9.18
N ASN A 61 -2.49 -17.00 -8.45
CA ASN A 61 -3.33 -15.95 -9.02
C ASN A 61 -2.50 -14.70 -9.32
N GLU A 62 -3.00 -13.86 -10.24
CA GLU A 62 -2.44 -12.53 -10.48
C GLU A 62 -2.86 -11.56 -9.36
N PRO A 63 -1.92 -10.96 -8.62
CA PRO A 63 -2.28 -10.02 -7.55
C PRO A 63 -2.85 -8.72 -8.10
N LYS A 64 -3.82 -8.17 -7.38
CA LYS A 64 -4.46 -6.90 -7.67
C LYS A 64 -3.52 -5.71 -7.59
N THR A 65 -3.85 -4.73 -8.40
CA THR A 65 -3.25 -3.39 -8.39
C THR A 65 -3.94 -2.46 -7.38
N VAL A 66 -3.27 -1.34 -7.04
CA VAL A 66 -3.88 -0.24 -6.27
C VAL A 66 -5.15 0.27 -6.95
N GLY A 67 -5.18 0.34 -8.27
CA GLY A 67 -6.35 0.80 -9.04
C GLY A 67 -7.56 -0.12 -8.93
N GLU A 68 -7.34 -1.43 -8.75
CA GLU A 68 -8.44 -2.36 -8.45
C GLU A 68 -8.96 -2.20 -7.02
N ILE A 69 -8.06 -2.00 -6.05
CA ILE A 69 -8.46 -1.70 -4.67
C ILE A 69 -9.17 -0.34 -4.58
N GLU A 70 -8.76 0.65 -5.37
CA GLU A 70 -9.43 1.95 -5.45
C GLU A 70 -10.90 1.79 -5.86
N LYS A 71 -11.21 0.92 -6.83
CA LYS A 71 -12.60 0.66 -7.24
C LYS A 71 -13.44 0.12 -6.08
N ILE A 72 -12.88 -0.76 -5.26
CA ILE A 72 -13.53 -1.29 -4.05
C ILE A 72 -13.69 -0.19 -3.00
N ALA A 73 -12.66 0.64 -2.81
CA ALA A 73 -12.67 1.74 -1.84
C ALA A 73 -13.68 2.84 -2.21
N GLN A 74 -13.93 3.06 -3.50
CA GLN A 74 -14.94 4.00 -4.00
C GLN A 74 -16.37 3.62 -3.60
N GLU A 75 -16.67 2.34 -3.40
CA GLU A 75 -17.99 1.89 -2.93
C GLU A 75 -18.23 2.24 -1.45
N SER A 76 -17.18 2.54 -0.70
CA SER A 76 -17.28 2.95 0.69
C SER A 76 -16.18 3.97 1.05
N PRO A 77 -16.30 5.21 0.55
CA PRO A 77 -15.23 6.20 0.58
C PRO A 77 -14.98 6.81 1.97
N ASP A 78 -15.93 6.70 2.89
CA ASP A 78 -15.85 7.23 4.26
C ASP A 78 -15.31 6.19 5.26
N HIS A 79 -14.16 5.59 4.93
CA HIS A 79 -13.48 4.61 5.76
C HIS A 79 -11.97 4.79 5.69
N ASP A 80 -11.24 4.31 6.70
CA ASP A 80 -9.78 4.30 6.68
C ASP A 80 -9.30 3.17 5.77
N TRP A 81 -8.96 3.54 4.54
CA TRP A 81 -8.40 2.62 3.56
C TRP A 81 -6.88 2.72 3.54
N ARG A 82 -6.22 1.59 3.73
CA ARG A 82 -4.76 1.52 3.65
C ARG A 82 -4.27 0.38 2.77
N ILE A 83 -3.15 0.61 2.12
CA ILE A 83 -2.34 -0.44 1.50
C ILE A 83 -1.06 -0.54 2.30
N VAL A 84 -0.77 -1.74 2.81
CA VAL A 84 0.39 -2.02 3.64
C VAL A 84 1.30 -2.95 2.86
N MET A 85 2.52 -2.49 2.62
CA MET A 85 3.59 -3.22 1.96
C MET A 85 4.71 -3.43 2.97
N TYR A 86 5.10 -4.68 3.20
CA TYR A 86 6.20 -5.02 4.10
C TYR A 86 7.05 -6.10 3.46
N GLY A 87 8.05 -5.64 2.71
CA GLY A 87 9.02 -6.47 2.01
C GLY A 87 10.35 -6.57 2.78
N PRO A 88 11.31 -7.37 2.26
CA PRO A 88 12.59 -7.59 2.91
C PRO A 88 13.43 -6.32 2.97
N LEU A 89 13.43 -5.52 1.90
CA LEU A 89 14.33 -4.37 1.74
C LEU A 89 13.63 -3.01 1.83
N HIS A 90 12.32 -2.97 2.01
CA HIS A 90 11.56 -1.74 2.26
C HIS A 90 10.14 -2.09 2.68
N GLY A 91 9.46 -1.14 3.31
CA GLY A 91 8.03 -1.20 3.55
C GLY A 91 7.40 0.18 3.45
N GLU A 92 6.10 0.21 3.14
CA GLU A 92 5.31 1.41 3.00
C GLU A 92 3.88 1.19 3.51
N ILE A 93 3.31 2.22 4.11
CA ILE A 93 1.86 2.30 4.32
C ILE A 93 1.33 3.47 3.50
N TYR A 94 0.39 3.18 2.62
CA TYR A 94 -0.36 4.18 1.87
C TYR A 94 -1.74 4.34 2.48
N GLN A 95 -2.19 5.58 2.64
CA GLN A 95 -3.56 5.90 3.02
C GLN A 95 -4.30 6.52 1.83
N ARG A 96 -5.54 6.11 1.62
CA ARG A 96 -6.43 6.78 0.67
C ARG A 96 -6.89 8.13 1.23
N GLN A 97 -6.64 9.21 0.50
CA GLN A 97 -6.95 10.59 0.87
C GLN A 97 -7.76 11.28 -0.24
N GLY A 98 -8.86 10.64 -0.64
CA GLY A 98 -9.69 11.05 -1.77
C GLY A 98 -9.57 10.10 -2.96
N GLU A 99 -10.31 10.41 -4.02
CA GLU A 99 -10.35 9.59 -5.24
C GLU A 99 -8.97 9.47 -5.88
N LYS A 100 -8.51 8.23 -6.10
CA LYS A 100 -7.22 7.90 -6.73
C LYS A 100 -6.00 8.58 -6.08
N ASN A 101 -6.13 9.01 -4.83
CA ASN A 101 -5.08 9.72 -4.10
C ASN A 101 -4.59 8.85 -2.95
N TRP A 102 -3.62 7.98 -3.22
CA TRP A 102 -3.01 7.09 -2.24
C TRP A 102 -1.66 7.64 -1.81
N VAL A 103 -1.60 8.17 -0.60
CA VAL A 103 -0.46 8.93 -0.08
C VAL A 103 0.35 8.04 0.86
N CYS A 104 1.66 7.98 0.68
CA CYS A 104 2.56 7.30 1.60
C CYS A 104 2.61 8.08 2.92
N VAL A 105 2.28 7.40 4.03
CA VAL A 105 2.22 7.99 5.38
C VAL A 105 3.26 7.38 6.32
N GLU A 106 3.81 6.22 5.95
CA GLU A 106 4.88 5.54 6.68
C GLU A 106 5.78 4.81 5.68
N SER A 107 7.09 4.80 5.94
CA SER A 107 8.07 4.01 5.20
C SER A 107 9.11 3.46 6.18
N ASN A 108 9.63 2.26 5.91
CA ASN A 108 10.63 1.59 6.75
C ASN A 108 11.62 0.77 5.91
N GLN A 109 12.65 0.23 6.58
CA GLN A 109 13.74 -0.52 5.94
C GLN A 109 13.37 -1.96 5.54
N GLY A 110 12.12 -2.38 5.74
CA GLY A 110 11.71 -3.77 5.61
C GLY A 110 12.02 -4.57 6.86
N PHE A 111 12.23 -5.88 6.68
CA PHE A 111 12.50 -6.82 7.78
C PHE A 111 13.87 -7.52 7.72
N ALA A 112 14.67 -7.27 6.69
CA ALA A 112 15.98 -7.91 6.51
C ALA A 112 17.14 -7.03 6.97
#